data_AF-A0A3B8X0N8-F1
#
_entry.id   AF-A0A3B8X0N8-F1
#
_cell.length_a   1.000
_cell.length_b   1.000
_cell.length_c   1.000
_cell.angle_alpha   90.00
_cell.angle_beta   90.00
_cell.angle_gamma   90.00
#
_symmetry.space_group_name_H-M   'P 1'
#
loop_
_entity.id
_entity.type
_entity.pdbx_description
1 polymer ?
#
loop_
_entity_poly.entity_id
_entity_poly.type
_entity_poly.pdbx_seq_one_letter_code
_entity_poly.pdbx_strand_id
1 'polypeptide(L)'
;MAANKFSISGEPARTNSLEEFLGQENDGVFEDILYFPDQFNPDSSKILKQKSKTYRNVSFKDTEFCNVSFVYCVFDGCLLLSSKFTDCEFIDCEFINTNTNKSQFKRTLIDPAYFKKNFDLKADTNIAADLYHSLYKILSNERQPDRAKQSLYMMHRAENAHLNSQLNRKRIKLPAFMWKKVVHAFDFLTSGYGRKLYRVLLTFIFIVLFLSGINYSFRSEFFGDGVICSFLDSVYFTLVTLTTLGYGDISPTTQLGKLVVAGEVTLGIIVISLFLTSISSRVIRT
;
A
#
# COMPACT_ATOMS: atom_id res chain seq x y z
N MET A 1 -18.21 2.17 11.68
CA MET A 1 -18.04 3.52 12.26
C MET A 1 -16.71 4.07 11.73
N ALA A 2 -16.50 5.39 11.69
CA ALA A 2 -15.17 5.89 11.31
C ALA A 2 -14.19 5.60 12.47
N ALA A 3 -13.00 5.09 12.18
CA ALA A 3 -11.96 4.84 13.18
C ALA A 3 -11.52 6.11 13.91
N ASN A 4 -11.83 7.29 13.37
CA ASN A 4 -11.63 8.57 14.06
C ASN A 4 -12.70 8.89 15.14
N LYS A 5 -13.76 8.09 15.27
CA LYS A 5 -14.80 8.26 16.30
C LYS A 5 -14.60 7.23 17.40
N PHE A 6 -14.14 7.69 18.54
CA PHE A 6 -14.18 6.93 19.79
C PHE A 6 -15.41 7.38 20.58
N SER A 7 -16.22 6.43 21.03
CA SER A 7 -17.37 6.67 21.90
C SER A 7 -17.50 5.54 22.88
N ILE A 8 -17.80 5.87 24.13
CA ILE A 8 -18.10 4.92 25.18
C ILE A 8 -19.58 5.10 25.55
N SER A 9 -20.28 3.99 25.79
CA SER A 9 -21.61 4.00 26.39
C SER A 9 -21.53 4.20 27.91
N GLY A 10 -22.49 4.92 28.48
CA GLY A 10 -22.67 5.01 29.94
C GLY A 10 -21.53 5.71 30.70
N GLU A 11 -21.27 5.26 31.93
CA GLU A 11 -20.12 5.68 32.74
C GLU A 11 -18.98 4.66 32.56
N PRO A 12 -17.90 4.99 31.82
CA PRO A 12 -16.82 4.04 31.58
C PRO A 12 -16.09 3.63 32.84
N ALA A 13 -15.72 2.35 32.92
CA ALA A 13 -14.82 1.87 33.96
C ALA A 13 -13.44 2.52 33.78
N ARG A 14 -12.96 3.23 34.80
CA ARG A 14 -11.60 3.79 34.82
C ARG A 14 -10.67 2.84 35.54
N THR A 15 -9.63 2.37 34.86
CA THR A 15 -8.63 1.46 35.42
C THR A 15 -7.28 2.16 35.47
N ASN A 16 -6.60 2.11 36.62
CA ASN A 16 -5.30 2.75 36.88
C ASN A 16 -4.17 1.73 37.09
N SER A 17 -4.44 0.44 36.92
CA SER A 17 -3.42 -0.61 36.89
C SER A 17 -3.80 -1.74 35.91
N LEU A 18 -2.83 -2.57 35.55
CA LEU A 18 -3.10 -3.78 34.78
C LEU A 18 -4.00 -4.76 35.55
N GLU A 19 -3.80 -4.90 36.87
CA GLU A 19 -4.61 -5.81 37.71
C GLU A 19 -6.08 -5.39 37.75
N GLU A 20 -6.34 -4.09 37.93
CA GLU A 20 -7.70 -3.54 37.86
C GLU A 20 -8.32 -3.79 36.49
N PHE A 21 -7.56 -3.58 35.42
CA PHE A 21 -8.00 -3.79 34.05
C PHE A 21 -8.35 -5.26 33.79
N LEU A 22 -7.48 -6.20 34.16
CA LEU A 22 -7.73 -7.63 34.00
C LEU A 22 -8.92 -8.09 34.85
N GLY A 23 -9.17 -7.45 36.00
CA GLY A 23 -10.36 -7.70 36.82
C GLY A 23 -11.68 -7.24 36.21
N GLN A 24 -11.67 -6.39 35.17
CA GLN A 24 -12.87 -5.99 34.42
C GLN A 24 -13.25 -6.99 33.32
N GLU A 25 -12.50 -8.08 33.16
CA GLU A 25 -12.80 -9.08 32.15
C GLU A 25 -14.14 -9.77 32.44
N ASN A 26 -15.02 -9.80 31.43
CA ASN A 26 -16.26 -10.57 31.46
C ASN A 26 -16.31 -11.52 30.26
N ASP A 27 -16.18 -12.83 30.50
CA ASP A 27 -16.17 -13.87 29.46
C ASP A 27 -15.19 -13.59 28.30
N GLY A 28 -13.99 -13.11 28.61
CA GLY A 28 -12.99 -12.74 27.61
C GLY A 28 -13.20 -11.38 26.96
N VAL A 29 -14.20 -10.63 27.36
CA VAL A 29 -14.53 -9.30 26.83
C VAL A 29 -14.15 -8.21 27.83
N PHE A 30 -13.52 -7.15 27.32
CA PHE A 30 -13.28 -5.88 28.00
C PHE A 30 -14.09 -4.81 27.26
N GLU A 31 -15.04 -4.18 27.93
CA GLU A 31 -15.99 -3.26 27.28
C GLU A 31 -16.08 -1.93 28.02
N ASP A 32 -16.06 -0.81 27.27
CA ASP A 32 -16.28 0.54 27.80
C ASP A 32 -15.29 0.95 28.91
N ILE A 33 -14.00 0.72 28.67
CA ILE A 33 -12.92 0.95 29.65
C ILE A 33 -11.99 2.09 29.22
N LEU A 34 -11.62 2.95 30.19
CA LEU A 34 -10.54 3.93 30.07
C LEU A 34 -9.29 3.41 30.80
N TYR A 35 -8.30 2.95 30.02
CA TYR A 35 -7.01 2.52 30.53
C TYR A 35 -6.06 3.72 30.67
N PHE A 36 -5.73 4.08 31.90
CA PHE A 36 -4.82 5.20 32.21
C PHE A 36 -3.35 4.84 32.47
N PRO A 37 -2.95 3.59 32.79
CA PRO A 37 -1.54 3.30 32.97
C PRO A 37 -0.71 3.61 31.73
N ASP A 38 0.48 4.16 31.97
CA ASP A 38 1.45 4.43 30.91
C ASP A 38 1.96 3.13 30.28
N GLN A 39 1.96 2.01 31.03
CA GLN A 39 2.44 0.71 30.57
C GLN A 39 1.37 -0.37 30.73
N PHE A 40 1.10 -1.10 29.66
CA PHE A 40 0.21 -2.25 29.69
C PHE A 40 0.83 -3.46 30.38
N ASN A 41 2.13 -3.67 30.23
CA ASN A 41 2.87 -4.74 30.90
C ASN A 41 4.02 -4.13 31.74
N PRO A 42 3.78 -3.84 33.03
CA PRO A 42 4.79 -3.26 33.90
C PRO A 42 6.00 -4.19 34.11
N ASP A 43 5.79 -5.51 34.15
CA ASP A 43 6.85 -6.51 34.22
C ASP A 43 7.27 -6.98 32.81
N SER A 44 8.02 -6.13 32.11
CA SER A 44 8.55 -6.41 30.78
C SER A 44 9.54 -7.59 30.71
N SER A 45 9.96 -8.17 31.85
CA SER A 45 10.83 -9.34 31.87
C SER A 45 10.14 -10.61 31.36
N LYS A 46 8.81 -10.66 31.46
CA LYS A 46 7.98 -11.77 31.02
C LYS A 46 7.02 -11.34 29.91
N ILE A 47 6.75 -12.27 29.01
CA ILE A 47 5.76 -12.04 27.95
C ILE A 47 4.36 -12.10 28.57
N LEU A 48 3.62 -10.99 28.50
CA LEU A 48 2.21 -10.96 28.86
C LEU A 48 1.37 -11.49 27.70
N LYS A 49 0.79 -12.68 27.86
CA LYS A 49 -0.06 -13.29 26.82
C LYS A 49 -1.52 -12.95 27.04
N GLN A 50 -2.15 -12.39 26.00
CA GLN A 50 -3.58 -12.14 25.91
C GLN A 50 -4.13 -13.05 24.81
N LYS A 51 -4.97 -14.03 25.17
CA LYS A 51 -5.49 -15.03 24.24
C LYS A 51 -7.02 -14.98 24.18
N SER A 52 -7.56 -14.93 22.97
CA SER A 52 -9.00 -14.97 22.69
C SER A 52 -9.77 -13.87 23.43
N LYS A 53 -9.18 -12.68 23.52
CA LYS A 53 -9.79 -11.53 24.21
C LYS A 53 -10.42 -10.56 23.21
N THR A 54 -11.57 -10.00 23.56
CA THR A 54 -12.24 -8.95 22.79
C THR A 54 -12.18 -7.65 23.57
N TYR A 55 -11.51 -6.64 23.01
CA TYR A 55 -11.49 -5.28 23.53
C TYR A 55 -12.50 -4.46 22.73
N ARG A 56 -13.57 -3.99 23.39
CA ARG A 56 -14.61 -3.18 22.78
C ARG A 56 -14.68 -1.81 23.43
N ASN A 57 -14.59 -0.74 22.64
CA ASN A 57 -14.61 0.64 23.13
C ASN A 57 -13.57 0.92 24.23
N VAL A 58 -12.44 0.22 24.21
CA VAL A 58 -11.37 0.42 25.19
C VAL A 58 -10.41 1.51 24.71
N SER A 59 -10.12 2.48 25.57
CA SER A 59 -9.07 3.47 25.33
C SER A 59 -7.75 3.03 25.92
N PHE A 60 -6.75 2.84 25.07
CA PHE A 60 -5.33 2.67 25.40
C PHE A 60 -4.49 3.86 24.92
N LYS A 61 -5.10 5.04 24.90
CA LYS A 61 -4.45 6.28 24.45
C LYS A 61 -3.15 6.50 25.24
N ASP A 62 -2.08 6.83 24.51
CA ASP A 62 -0.75 7.09 25.06
C ASP A 62 -0.10 5.90 25.81
N THR A 63 -0.71 4.71 25.82
CA THR A 63 -0.19 3.51 26.49
C THR A 63 0.97 2.86 25.73
N GLU A 64 1.97 2.38 26.47
CA GLU A 64 3.09 1.58 26.00
C GLU A 64 2.86 0.09 26.26
N PHE A 65 2.95 -0.71 25.20
CA PHE A 65 2.90 -2.16 25.22
C PHE A 65 4.33 -2.68 25.00
N CYS A 66 4.85 -3.38 26.01
CA CYS A 66 6.19 -3.97 25.98
C CYS A 66 6.07 -5.48 26.27
N ASN A 67 6.63 -6.31 25.38
CA ASN A 67 6.61 -7.78 25.54
C ASN A 67 5.18 -8.35 25.71
N VAL A 68 4.24 -7.93 24.85
CA VAL A 68 2.85 -8.39 24.89
C VAL A 68 2.52 -9.21 23.65
N SER A 69 1.93 -10.39 23.84
CA SER A 69 1.51 -11.28 22.75
C SER A 69 -0.01 -11.40 22.76
N PHE A 70 -0.65 -10.86 21.72
CA PHE A 70 -2.07 -10.94 21.45
C PHE A 70 -2.34 -12.06 20.45
N VAL A 71 -3.18 -13.02 20.82
CA VAL A 71 -3.47 -14.22 20.02
C VAL A 71 -4.98 -14.42 19.92
N TYR A 72 -5.52 -14.40 18.70
CA TYR A 72 -6.97 -14.46 18.44
C TYR A 72 -7.76 -13.33 19.13
N CYS A 73 -7.16 -12.14 19.25
CA CYS A 73 -7.80 -11.00 19.90
C CYS A 73 -8.52 -10.09 18.92
N VAL A 74 -9.63 -9.49 19.35
CA VAL A 74 -10.40 -8.53 18.56
C VAL A 74 -10.35 -7.17 19.24
N PHE A 75 -10.04 -6.13 18.48
CA PHE A 75 -10.09 -4.73 18.90
C PHE A 75 -11.20 -4.03 18.11
N ASP A 76 -12.33 -3.75 18.76
CA ASP A 76 -13.50 -3.13 18.13
C ASP A 76 -13.78 -1.76 18.76
N GLY A 77 -13.63 -0.69 17.98
CA GLY A 77 -13.86 0.67 18.48
C GLY A 77 -12.82 1.14 19.50
N CYS A 78 -11.64 0.51 19.56
CA CYS A 78 -10.59 0.90 20.49
C CYS A 78 -9.91 2.22 20.12
N LEU A 79 -9.34 2.91 21.11
CA LEU A 79 -8.51 4.09 20.92
C LEU A 79 -7.04 3.75 21.22
N LEU A 80 -6.24 3.55 20.18
CA LEU A 80 -4.78 3.32 20.24
C LEU A 80 -3.98 4.59 19.87
N LEU A 81 -4.58 5.77 20.09
CA LEU A 81 -3.97 7.05 19.73
C LEU A 81 -2.63 7.23 20.45
N SER A 82 -1.56 7.45 19.69
CA SER A 82 -0.18 7.60 20.17
C SER A 82 0.38 6.41 20.97
N SER A 83 -0.31 5.27 21.02
CA SER A 83 0.17 4.09 21.73
C SER A 83 1.43 3.54 21.07
N LYS A 84 2.33 2.95 21.88
CA LYS A 84 3.60 2.40 21.40
C LYS A 84 3.62 0.90 21.63
N PHE A 85 4.01 0.14 20.62
CA PHE A 85 4.17 -1.31 20.68
C PHE A 85 5.65 -1.65 20.46
N THR A 86 6.28 -2.24 21.47
CA THR A 86 7.68 -2.66 21.45
C THR A 86 7.77 -4.13 21.82
N ASP A 87 8.43 -4.94 20.99
CA ASP A 87 8.59 -6.39 21.23
C ASP A 87 7.23 -7.11 21.42
N CYS A 88 6.23 -6.70 20.63
CA CYS A 88 4.87 -7.23 20.70
C CYS A 88 4.56 -8.18 19.54
N GLU A 89 3.55 -9.02 19.73
CA GLU A 89 3.07 -9.95 18.69
C GLU A 89 1.56 -9.89 18.58
N PHE A 90 1.06 -9.86 17.34
CA PHE A 90 -0.34 -10.00 17.00
C PHE A 90 -0.49 -11.19 16.07
N ILE A 91 -1.18 -12.23 16.54
CA ILE A 91 -1.37 -13.49 15.82
C ILE A 91 -2.87 -13.70 15.65
N ASP A 92 -3.34 -13.71 14.40
CA ASP A 92 -4.75 -13.88 14.03
C ASP A 92 -5.70 -12.92 14.76
N CYS A 93 -5.25 -11.68 14.93
CA CYS A 93 -6.04 -10.62 15.54
C CYS A 93 -6.91 -9.90 14.50
N GLU A 94 -7.93 -9.20 14.95
CA GLU A 94 -8.77 -8.35 14.10
C GLU A 94 -8.91 -6.95 14.70
N PHE A 95 -8.76 -5.92 13.85
CA PHE A 95 -9.00 -4.53 14.21
C PHE A 95 -10.19 -4.00 13.42
N ILE A 96 -11.17 -3.48 14.15
CA ILE A 96 -12.44 -2.98 13.63
C ILE A 96 -12.68 -1.61 14.24
N ASN A 97 -12.94 -0.58 13.42
CA ASN A 97 -13.22 0.79 13.86
C ASN A 97 -12.20 1.37 14.88
N THR A 98 -10.98 0.85 14.94
CA THR A 98 -9.99 1.17 15.96
C THR A 98 -9.09 2.32 15.50
N ASN A 99 -8.96 3.34 16.33
CA ASN A 99 -8.14 4.51 16.04
C ASN A 99 -6.66 4.20 16.28
N THR A 100 -5.86 4.12 15.22
CA THR A 100 -4.40 3.89 15.31
C THR A 100 -3.58 5.14 15.01
N ASN A 101 -4.17 6.32 15.16
CA ASN A 101 -3.51 7.56 14.77
C ASN A 101 -2.24 7.75 15.63
N LYS A 102 -1.12 8.05 14.97
CA LYS A 102 0.20 8.21 15.61
C LYS A 102 0.70 7.01 16.42
N SER A 103 0.07 5.83 16.33
CA SER A 103 0.59 4.63 16.99
C SER A 103 1.96 4.26 16.41
N GLN A 104 2.85 3.75 17.25
CA GLN A 104 4.22 3.42 16.87
C GLN A 104 4.48 1.93 17.09
N PHE A 105 5.18 1.30 16.16
CA PHE A 105 5.50 -0.13 16.22
C PHE A 105 7.01 -0.30 16.09
N LYS A 106 7.60 -1.10 16.97
CA LYS A 106 9.03 -1.41 17.00
C LYS A 106 9.21 -2.88 17.34
N ARG A 107 9.93 -3.64 16.50
CA ARG A 107 10.14 -5.09 16.69
C ARG A 107 8.81 -5.78 17.00
N THR A 108 7.80 -5.56 16.16
CA THR A 108 6.43 -5.98 16.44
C THR A 108 5.89 -6.78 15.27
N LEU A 109 5.52 -8.03 15.56
CA LEU A 109 4.91 -8.92 14.58
C LEU A 109 3.44 -8.54 14.42
N ILE A 110 3.07 -7.99 13.27
CA ILE A 110 1.69 -7.62 12.98
C ILE A 110 1.40 -7.72 11.48
N ASP A 111 0.27 -8.33 11.13
CA ASP A 111 -0.14 -8.46 9.73
C ASP A 111 -1.05 -7.28 9.32
N PRO A 112 -0.71 -6.55 8.23
CA PRO A 112 -1.60 -5.51 7.71
C PRO A 112 -3.01 -6.02 7.36
N ALA A 113 -3.18 -7.32 7.08
CA ALA A 113 -4.47 -7.96 6.84
C ALA A 113 -5.47 -7.77 7.98
N TYR A 114 -4.99 -7.70 9.22
CA TYR A 114 -5.81 -7.57 10.42
C TYR A 114 -6.60 -6.25 10.47
N PHE A 115 -6.19 -5.24 9.68
CA PHE A 115 -6.87 -3.94 9.57
C PHE A 115 -7.83 -3.84 8.38
N LYS A 116 -8.11 -4.93 7.66
CA LYS A 116 -8.95 -4.92 6.45
C LYS A 116 -10.36 -4.34 6.68
N LYS A 117 -10.93 -4.51 7.88
CA LYS A 117 -12.24 -3.97 8.27
C LYS A 117 -12.14 -2.72 9.15
N ASN A 118 -10.94 -2.21 9.39
CA ASN A 118 -10.72 -1.18 10.39
C ASN A 118 -11.10 0.24 9.94
N PHE A 119 -10.71 0.62 8.73
CA PHE A 119 -10.80 2.01 8.25
C PHE A 119 -11.88 2.21 7.20
N ASP A 120 -12.67 3.27 7.36
CA ASP A 120 -13.45 3.83 6.26
C ASP A 120 -12.57 4.80 5.46
N LEU A 121 -12.23 4.41 4.22
CA LEU A 121 -11.44 5.23 3.30
C LEU A 121 -12.16 6.48 2.78
N LYS A 122 -13.21 6.94 3.46
CA LYS A 122 -13.77 8.28 3.33
C LYS A 122 -13.34 9.20 4.47
N ALA A 123 -13.38 8.71 5.71
CA ALA A 123 -13.17 9.51 6.91
C ALA A 123 -11.76 9.35 7.52
N ASP A 124 -11.14 8.17 7.37
CA ASP A 124 -9.94 7.77 8.12
C ASP A 124 -8.69 7.61 7.24
N THR A 125 -8.75 8.18 6.03
CA THR A 125 -7.73 7.98 4.98
C THR A 125 -6.30 8.35 5.40
N ASN A 126 -6.13 9.41 6.20
CA ASN A 126 -4.82 9.80 6.73
C ASN A 126 -4.33 8.83 7.81
N ILE A 127 -5.21 8.42 8.74
CA ILE A 127 -4.87 7.46 9.80
C ILE A 127 -4.45 6.12 9.19
N ALA A 128 -5.19 5.66 8.19
CA ALA A 128 -4.88 4.44 7.45
C ALA A 128 -3.53 4.55 6.73
N ALA A 129 -3.28 5.65 6.00
CA ALA A 129 -2.02 5.85 5.30
C ALA A 129 -0.81 5.86 6.26
N ASP A 130 -0.93 6.58 7.38
CA ASP A 130 0.12 6.67 8.40
C ASP A 130 0.41 5.31 9.07
N LEU A 131 -0.63 4.54 9.37
CA LEU A 131 -0.48 3.18 9.91
C LEU A 131 0.25 2.28 8.90
N TYR A 132 -0.26 2.18 7.67
CA TYR A 132 0.32 1.29 6.67
C TYR A 132 1.74 1.69 6.26
N HIS A 133 2.09 2.97 6.32
CA HIS A 133 3.46 3.43 6.16
C HIS A 133 4.36 2.93 7.31
N SER A 134 3.89 3.05 8.55
CA SER A 134 4.62 2.59 9.74
C SER A 134 4.82 1.07 9.71
N LEU A 135 3.77 0.31 9.37
CA LEU A 135 3.83 -1.14 9.20
C LEU A 135 4.77 -1.54 8.04
N TYR A 136 4.75 -0.82 6.92
CA TYR A 136 5.68 -1.09 5.82
C TYR A 136 7.15 -0.99 6.27
N LYS A 137 7.49 0.05 7.03
CA LYS A 137 8.85 0.28 7.53
C LYS A 137 9.34 -0.85 8.42
N ILE A 138 8.52 -1.31 9.38
CA ILE A 138 8.91 -2.42 10.27
C ILE A 138 9.03 -3.74 9.50
N LEU A 139 8.04 -4.06 8.65
CA LEU A 139 7.98 -5.34 7.94
C LEU A 139 9.10 -5.46 6.89
N SER A 140 9.48 -4.33 6.28
CA SER A 140 10.63 -4.28 5.37
C SER A 140 11.95 -4.52 6.11
N ASN A 141 12.09 -4.02 7.34
CA ASN A 141 13.29 -4.23 8.15
C ASN A 141 13.38 -5.66 8.69
N GLU A 142 12.24 -6.27 9.02
CA GLU A 142 12.13 -7.64 9.53
C GLU A 142 12.14 -8.71 8.43
N ARG A 143 12.39 -8.33 7.16
CA ARG A 143 12.43 -9.23 6.00
C ARG A 143 11.15 -10.06 5.82
N GLN A 144 9.98 -9.44 6.01
CA GLN A 144 8.67 -10.04 5.74
C GLN A 144 8.06 -9.44 4.45
N PRO A 145 8.54 -9.88 3.25
CA PRO A 145 8.28 -9.17 2.00
C PRO A 145 6.81 -9.15 1.57
N ASP A 146 6.07 -10.23 1.79
CA ASP A 146 4.67 -10.33 1.38
C ASP A 146 3.76 -9.41 2.19
N ARG A 147 3.99 -9.37 3.51
CA ARG A 147 3.29 -8.46 4.43
C ARG A 147 3.67 -7.01 4.18
N ALA A 148 4.96 -6.70 3.98
CA ALA A 148 5.40 -5.36 3.63
C ALA A 148 4.71 -4.89 2.33
N LYS A 149 4.64 -5.75 1.31
CA LYS A 149 3.94 -5.47 0.05
C LYS A 149 2.44 -5.27 0.22
N GLN A 150 1.83 -5.93 1.19
CA GLN A 150 0.43 -5.72 1.55
C GLN A 150 0.20 -4.37 2.20
N SER A 151 1.08 -4.00 3.13
CA SER A 151 1.06 -2.69 3.75
C SER A 151 1.20 -1.58 2.72
N LEU A 152 2.20 -1.69 1.82
CA LEU A 152 2.42 -0.72 0.75
C LEU A 152 1.21 -0.55 -0.17
N TYR A 153 0.57 -1.67 -0.54
CA TYR A 153 -0.65 -1.64 -1.34
C TYR A 153 -1.81 -0.92 -0.63
N MET A 154 -2.02 -1.23 0.66
CA MET A 154 -3.07 -0.60 1.46
C MET A 154 -2.80 0.89 1.70
N MET A 155 -1.53 1.26 1.88
CA MET A 155 -1.06 2.65 1.98
C MET A 155 -1.43 3.46 0.72
N HIS A 156 -1.03 3.01 -0.47
CA HIS A 156 -1.35 3.73 -1.71
C HIS A 156 -2.85 3.80 -2.00
N ARG A 157 -3.62 2.77 -1.63
CA ARG A 157 -5.08 2.80 -1.72
C ARG A 157 -5.66 3.87 -0.80
N ALA A 158 -5.15 4.00 0.43
CA ALA A 158 -5.56 5.02 1.38
C ALA A 158 -5.15 6.44 0.92
N GLU A 159 -3.93 6.62 0.41
CA GLU A 159 -3.44 7.89 -0.15
C GLU A 159 -4.29 8.37 -1.33
N ASN A 160 -4.59 7.47 -2.29
CA ASN A 160 -5.42 7.81 -3.43
C ASN A 160 -6.84 8.24 -3.00
N ALA A 161 -7.41 7.58 -1.99
CA ALA A 161 -8.68 7.98 -1.41
C ALA A 161 -8.58 9.33 -0.67
N HIS A 162 -7.46 9.55 0.03
CA HIS A 162 -7.17 10.78 0.78
C HIS A 162 -7.17 12.03 -0.11
N LEU A 163 -6.74 11.92 -1.38
CA LEU A 163 -6.74 13.03 -2.34
C LEU A 163 -8.13 13.67 -2.49
N ASN A 164 -9.20 12.87 -2.48
CA ASN A 164 -10.56 13.40 -2.58
C ASN A 164 -10.90 14.26 -1.36
N SER A 165 -10.51 13.81 -0.16
CA SER A 165 -10.68 14.58 1.06
C SER A 165 -9.83 15.86 1.07
N GLN A 166 -8.62 15.82 0.51
CA GLN A 166 -7.76 17.01 0.44
C GLN A 166 -8.34 18.08 -0.48
N LEU A 167 -8.92 17.69 -1.62
CA LEU A 167 -9.59 18.60 -2.53
C LEU A 167 -10.83 19.24 -1.88
N ASN A 168 -11.68 18.43 -1.26
CA ASN A 168 -12.89 18.91 -0.58
C ASN A 168 -12.57 19.91 0.55
N ARG A 169 -11.45 19.69 1.26
CA ARG A 169 -10.96 20.60 2.31
C ARG A 169 -10.09 21.75 1.76
N LYS A 170 -10.02 21.94 0.44
CA LYS A 170 -9.21 22.96 -0.24
C LYS A 170 -7.71 22.96 0.14
N ARG A 171 -7.18 21.81 0.57
CA ARG A 171 -5.75 21.65 0.91
C ARG A 171 -4.85 21.47 -0.31
N ILE A 172 -5.42 21.10 -1.45
CA ILE A 172 -4.73 20.94 -2.72
C ILE A 172 -5.50 21.66 -3.83
N LYS A 173 -4.77 22.20 -4.81
CA LYS A 173 -5.35 22.82 -6.00
C LYS A 173 -5.79 21.74 -7.00
N LEU A 174 -6.80 22.06 -7.82
CA LEU A 174 -7.36 21.13 -8.80
C LEU A 174 -6.32 20.55 -9.79
N PRO A 175 -5.36 21.32 -10.35
CA PRO A 175 -4.36 20.76 -11.25
C PRO A 175 -3.47 19.72 -10.58
N ALA A 176 -3.03 19.99 -9.35
CA ALA A 176 -2.22 19.06 -8.56
C ALA A 176 -3.00 17.79 -8.18
N PHE A 177 -4.29 17.94 -7.86
CA PHE A 177 -5.18 16.80 -7.63
C PHE A 177 -5.29 15.91 -8.88
N MET A 178 -5.58 16.51 -10.03
CA MET A 178 -5.71 15.80 -11.31
C MET A 178 -4.43 15.04 -11.66
N TRP A 179 -3.27 15.70 -11.54
CA TRP A 179 -1.98 15.06 -11.77
C TRP A 179 -1.75 13.85 -10.86
N LYS A 180 -1.96 14.00 -9.55
CA LYS A 180 -1.80 12.88 -8.60
C LYS A 180 -2.77 11.72 -8.90
N LYS A 181 -4.00 12.02 -9.29
CA LYS A 181 -4.98 11.00 -9.71
C LYS A 181 -4.53 10.25 -10.95
N VAL A 182 -4.00 10.94 -11.95
CA VAL A 182 -3.43 10.32 -13.15
C VAL A 182 -2.26 9.41 -12.79
N VAL A 183 -1.34 9.84 -11.93
CA VAL A 183 -0.22 9.01 -11.48
C VAL A 183 -0.69 7.74 -10.76
N HIS A 184 -1.65 7.84 -9.83
CA HIS A 184 -2.20 6.65 -9.17
C HIS A 184 -2.96 5.73 -10.14
N ALA A 185 -3.69 6.29 -11.09
CA ALA A 185 -4.38 5.51 -12.11
C ALA A 185 -3.38 4.77 -13.00
N PHE A 186 -2.31 5.44 -13.43
CA PHE A 186 -1.23 4.85 -14.21
C PHE A 186 -0.56 3.70 -13.46
N ASP A 187 -0.13 3.90 -12.21
CA ASP A 187 0.52 2.85 -11.43
C ASP A 187 -0.43 1.66 -11.14
N PHE A 188 -1.71 1.95 -10.86
CA PHE A 188 -2.71 0.90 -10.65
C PHE A 188 -2.97 0.06 -11.92
N LEU A 189 -3.05 0.71 -13.08
CA LEU A 189 -3.31 0.05 -14.37
C LEU A 189 -2.10 -0.77 -14.81
N THR A 190 -0.91 -0.17 -14.76
CA THR A 190 0.32 -0.78 -15.29
C THR A 190 0.90 -1.85 -14.36
N SER A 191 1.05 -1.56 -13.07
CA SER A 191 1.75 -2.43 -12.12
C SER A 191 0.82 -3.03 -11.04
N GLY A 192 -0.33 -2.40 -10.81
CA GLY A 192 -1.20 -2.71 -9.67
C GLY A 192 -0.49 -2.46 -8.34
N TYR A 193 0.26 -1.37 -8.24
CA TYR A 193 1.17 -1.06 -7.13
C TYR A 193 2.27 -2.12 -6.95
N GLY A 194 2.85 -2.59 -8.06
CA GLY A 194 3.92 -3.60 -8.10
C GLY A 194 3.48 -5.02 -7.73
N ARG A 195 2.16 -5.28 -7.56
CA ARG A 195 1.66 -6.61 -7.17
C ARG A 195 1.52 -7.56 -8.35
N LYS A 196 1.11 -7.05 -9.51
CA LYS A 196 0.56 -7.87 -10.59
C LYS A 196 1.44 -7.79 -11.84
N LEU A 197 2.49 -8.62 -11.88
CA LEU A 197 3.42 -8.69 -13.02
C LEU A 197 2.70 -8.92 -14.36
N TYR A 198 1.61 -9.69 -14.36
CA TYR A 198 0.80 -9.91 -15.56
C TYR A 198 0.23 -8.59 -16.15
N ARG A 199 -0.06 -7.56 -15.33
CA ARG A 199 -0.52 -6.25 -15.83
C ARG A 199 0.58 -5.49 -16.56
N VAL A 200 1.82 -5.63 -16.09
CA VAL A 200 3.00 -5.04 -16.74
C VAL A 200 3.22 -5.71 -18.10
N LEU A 201 3.11 -7.04 -18.16
CA LEU A 201 3.19 -7.78 -19.42
C LEU A 201 2.08 -7.38 -20.40
N LEU A 202 0.84 -7.27 -19.93
CA LEU A 202 -0.28 -6.82 -20.76
C LEU A 202 -0.09 -5.38 -21.26
N THR A 203 0.47 -4.50 -20.43
CA THR A 203 0.80 -3.12 -20.82
C THR A 203 1.90 -3.10 -21.87
N PHE A 204 2.94 -3.93 -21.73
CA PHE A 204 3.98 -4.07 -22.74
C PHE A 204 3.43 -4.56 -24.09
N ILE A 205 2.61 -5.62 -24.07
CA ILE A 205 1.95 -6.15 -25.28
C ILE A 205 1.07 -5.07 -25.92
N PHE A 206 0.30 -4.34 -25.13
CA PHE A 206 -0.54 -3.24 -25.63
C PHE A 206 0.31 -2.14 -26.29
N ILE A 207 1.41 -1.72 -25.67
CA ILE A 207 2.32 -0.69 -26.22
C ILE A 207 2.93 -1.17 -27.53
N VAL A 208 3.39 -2.43 -27.61
CA VAL A 208 3.91 -3.02 -28.83
C VAL A 208 2.85 -2.94 -29.94
N LEU A 209 1.65 -3.48 -29.70
CA LEU A 209 0.60 -3.48 -30.73
C LEU A 209 0.18 -2.07 -31.15
N PHE A 210 0.11 -1.13 -30.21
CA PHE A 210 -0.26 0.26 -30.49
C PHE A 210 0.78 0.97 -31.35
N LEU A 211 2.07 0.89 -30.97
CA LEU A 211 3.16 1.50 -31.75
C LEU A 211 3.34 0.81 -33.10
N SER A 212 3.20 -0.52 -33.18
CA SER A 212 3.21 -1.23 -34.47
C SER A 212 2.06 -0.80 -35.38
N GLY A 213 0.88 -0.50 -34.82
CA GLY A 213 -0.24 0.09 -35.55
C GLY A 213 0.11 1.47 -36.13
N ILE A 214 0.78 2.32 -35.35
CA ILE A 214 1.26 3.63 -35.81
C ILE A 214 2.31 3.46 -36.92
N ASN A 215 3.34 2.65 -36.70
CA ASN A 215 4.41 2.41 -37.66
C ASN A 215 3.91 1.81 -38.97
N TYR A 216 2.92 0.91 -38.91
CA TYR A 216 2.31 0.32 -40.11
C TYR A 216 1.44 1.32 -40.89
N SER A 217 0.69 2.15 -40.16
CA SER A 217 -0.22 3.15 -40.74
C SER A 217 0.55 4.27 -41.45
N PHE A 218 1.68 4.70 -40.87
CA PHE A 218 2.53 5.78 -41.37
C PHE A 218 3.85 5.28 -41.98
N ARG A 219 3.83 4.05 -42.51
CA ARG A 219 5.05 3.37 -42.95
C ARG A 219 5.79 4.11 -44.07
N SER A 220 5.04 4.66 -45.03
CA SER A 220 5.58 5.45 -46.15
C SER A 220 6.23 6.73 -45.64
N GLU A 221 5.60 7.42 -44.68
CA GLU A 221 6.08 8.69 -44.15
C GLU A 221 7.29 8.53 -43.24
N PHE A 222 7.44 7.39 -42.55
CA PHE A 222 8.52 7.16 -41.59
C PHE A 222 9.72 6.42 -42.19
N PHE A 223 9.47 5.38 -42.97
CA PHE A 223 10.49 4.45 -43.46
C PHE A 223 10.73 4.57 -44.98
N GLY A 224 9.75 5.08 -45.73
CA GLY A 224 9.76 5.07 -47.18
C GLY A 224 9.08 3.82 -47.76
N ASP A 225 8.75 3.89 -49.04
CA ASP A 225 7.97 2.86 -49.70
C ASP A 225 8.73 1.53 -49.79
N GLY A 226 8.02 0.42 -49.52
CA GLY A 226 8.55 -0.94 -49.66
C GLY A 226 9.48 -1.42 -48.55
N VAL A 227 9.76 -0.60 -47.52
CA VAL A 227 10.59 -1.02 -46.37
C VAL A 227 9.81 -1.89 -45.38
N ILE A 228 8.59 -1.47 -45.05
CA ILE A 228 7.64 -2.26 -44.23
C ILE A 228 6.55 -2.77 -45.17
N CYS A 229 6.45 -4.09 -45.35
CA CYS A 229 5.53 -4.71 -46.30
C CYS A 229 4.31 -5.32 -45.60
N SER A 230 4.48 -5.79 -44.36
CA SER A 230 3.44 -6.44 -43.57
C SER A 230 3.29 -5.80 -42.19
N PHE A 231 2.14 -6.02 -41.54
CA PHE A 231 1.95 -5.62 -40.14
C PHE A 231 2.95 -6.34 -39.21
N LEU A 232 3.34 -7.57 -39.55
CA LEU A 232 4.34 -8.32 -38.78
C LEU A 232 5.71 -7.66 -38.84
N ASP A 233 6.08 -7.04 -39.97
CA ASP A 233 7.34 -6.29 -40.08
C ASP A 233 7.34 -5.09 -39.13
N SER A 234 6.19 -4.41 -38.99
CA SER A 234 6.03 -3.32 -38.01
C SER A 234 6.09 -3.82 -36.57
N VAL A 235 5.52 -5.00 -36.26
CA VAL A 235 5.63 -5.63 -34.93
C VAL A 235 7.07 -6.00 -34.61
N TYR A 236 7.77 -6.60 -35.57
CA TYR A 236 9.19 -6.93 -35.46
C TYR A 236 10.03 -5.68 -35.21
N PHE A 237 9.88 -4.62 -36.02
CA PHE A 237 10.59 -3.36 -35.83
C PHE A 237 10.32 -2.75 -34.46
N THR A 238 9.04 -2.66 -34.05
CA THR A 238 8.67 -2.09 -32.74
C THR A 238 9.26 -2.90 -31.59
N LEU A 239 9.25 -4.24 -31.66
CA LEU A 239 9.85 -5.08 -30.62
C LEU A 239 11.36 -4.83 -30.53
N VAL A 240 12.08 -4.93 -31.64
CA VAL A 240 13.55 -4.75 -31.70
C VAL A 240 13.96 -3.35 -31.20
N THR A 241 13.17 -2.33 -31.53
CA THR A 241 13.38 -0.94 -31.09
C THR A 241 13.09 -0.77 -29.59
N LEU A 242 11.93 -1.23 -29.11
CA LEU A 242 11.55 -1.10 -27.69
C LEU A 242 12.47 -1.89 -26.77
N THR A 243 12.95 -3.06 -27.20
CA THR A 243 13.93 -3.86 -26.45
C THR A 243 15.36 -3.35 -26.60
N THR A 244 15.57 -2.23 -27.30
CA THR A 244 16.88 -1.61 -27.56
C THR A 244 17.88 -2.55 -28.24
N LEU A 245 17.40 -3.56 -28.98
CA LEU A 245 18.24 -4.48 -29.75
C LEU A 245 18.78 -3.78 -31.00
N GLY A 246 17.90 -3.07 -31.72
CA GLY A 246 18.27 -2.18 -32.82
C GLY A 246 19.11 -2.84 -33.93
N TYR A 247 18.64 -3.93 -34.54
CA TYR A 247 19.40 -4.65 -35.57
C TYR A 247 19.77 -3.80 -36.80
N GLY A 248 19.01 -2.74 -37.08
CA GLY A 248 19.29 -1.77 -38.15
C GLY A 248 18.88 -2.21 -39.55
N ASP A 249 18.23 -3.36 -39.68
CA ASP A 249 17.62 -3.87 -40.90
C ASP A 249 16.40 -3.07 -41.35
N ILE A 250 15.60 -2.56 -40.40
CA ILE A 250 14.54 -1.58 -40.63
C ILE A 250 14.92 -0.29 -39.89
N SER A 251 14.95 0.83 -40.59
CA SER A 251 15.29 2.13 -40.00
C SER A 251 14.49 3.28 -40.62
N PRO A 252 14.12 4.30 -39.82
CA PRO A 252 13.40 5.46 -40.35
C PRO A 252 14.32 6.29 -41.25
N THR A 253 13.87 6.55 -42.48
CA THR A 253 14.64 7.33 -43.46
C THR A 253 14.32 8.82 -43.35
N THR A 254 13.11 9.18 -42.92
CA THR A 254 12.63 10.56 -42.86
C THR A 254 12.95 11.23 -41.52
N GLN A 255 12.99 12.56 -41.51
CA GLN A 255 13.19 13.33 -40.27
C GLN A 255 12.07 13.09 -39.25
N LEU A 256 10.83 13.00 -39.73
CA LEU A 256 9.67 12.72 -38.89
C LEU A 256 9.76 11.31 -38.29
N GLY A 257 10.08 10.29 -39.10
CA GLY A 257 10.26 8.92 -38.63
C GLY A 257 11.35 8.81 -37.56
N LYS A 258 12.48 9.51 -37.75
CA LYS A 258 13.57 9.55 -36.75
C LYS A 258 13.12 10.15 -35.42
N LEU A 259 12.32 11.22 -35.45
CA LEU A 259 11.77 11.85 -34.24
C LEU A 259 10.80 10.91 -33.51
N VAL A 260 9.91 10.24 -34.24
CA VAL A 260 8.96 9.28 -33.67
C VAL A 260 9.69 8.11 -33.03
N VAL A 261 10.64 7.51 -33.76
CA VAL A 261 11.43 6.36 -33.26
C VAL A 261 12.29 6.74 -32.05
N ALA A 262 12.82 7.96 -31.98
CA ALA A 262 13.51 8.43 -30.77
C ALA A 262 12.57 8.45 -29.54
N GLY A 263 11.31 8.84 -29.74
CA GLY A 263 10.26 8.74 -28.73
C GLY A 263 9.94 7.29 -28.34
N GLU A 264 9.86 6.38 -29.32
CA GLU A 264 9.63 4.95 -29.09
C GLU A 264 10.75 4.32 -28.24
N VAL A 265 12.01 4.60 -28.56
CA VAL A 265 13.16 4.12 -27.77
C VAL A 265 13.10 4.63 -26.33
N THR A 266 12.74 5.91 -26.15
CA THR A 266 12.60 6.52 -24.81
C THR A 266 11.50 5.82 -24.02
N LEU A 267 10.36 5.53 -24.65
CA LEU A 267 9.27 4.78 -24.04
C LEU A 267 9.71 3.34 -23.70
N GLY A 268 10.46 2.68 -24.59
CA GLY A 268 11.01 1.35 -24.37
C GLY A 268 11.85 1.27 -23.09
N ILE A 269 12.76 2.22 -22.88
CA ILE A 269 13.58 2.31 -21.66
C ILE A 269 12.71 2.43 -20.40
N ILE A 270 11.66 3.25 -20.43
CA ILE A 270 10.72 3.42 -19.31
C ILE A 270 9.99 2.10 -19.02
N VAL A 271 9.48 1.42 -20.05
CA VAL A 271 8.72 0.17 -19.87
C VAL A 271 9.61 -0.97 -19.37
N ILE A 272 10.84 -1.10 -19.89
CA ILE A 272 11.83 -2.06 -19.38
C ILE A 272 12.15 -1.76 -17.92
N SER A 273 12.32 -0.50 -17.55
CA SER A 273 12.58 -0.10 -16.15
C SER A 273 11.43 -0.48 -15.21
N LEU A 274 10.17 -0.32 -15.64
CA LEU A 274 8.99 -0.76 -14.90
C LEU A 274 8.94 -2.30 -14.74
N PHE A 275 9.32 -3.03 -15.79
CA PHE A 275 9.41 -4.48 -15.77
C PHE A 275 10.50 -4.97 -14.80
N LEU A 276 11.70 -4.39 -14.89
CA LEU A 276 12.82 -4.69 -13.98
C LEU A 276 12.46 -4.37 -12.53
N THR A 277 11.81 -3.24 -12.26
CA THR A 277 11.35 -2.89 -10.91
C THR A 277 10.33 -3.90 -10.38
N SER A 278 9.42 -4.36 -11.24
CA SER A 278 8.42 -5.35 -10.89
C SER A 278 9.03 -6.72 -10.60
N ILE A 279 10.05 -7.16 -11.34
CA ILE A 279 10.81 -8.38 -11.09
C ILE A 279 11.67 -8.26 -9.84
N SER A 280 12.43 -7.17 -9.71
CA SER A 280 13.29 -6.89 -8.56
C SER A 280 12.48 -6.95 -7.26
N SER A 281 11.26 -6.39 -7.27
CA SER A 281 10.33 -6.46 -6.13
C SER A 281 9.89 -7.89 -5.76
N ARG A 282 10.14 -8.88 -6.62
CA ARG A 282 9.89 -10.31 -6.38
C ARG A 282 11.18 -11.06 -6.03
N VAL A 283 12.26 -10.85 -6.78
CA VAL A 283 13.52 -11.62 -6.70
C VAL A 283 14.40 -11.19 -5.53
N ILE A 284 14.55 -9.90 -5.24
CA ILE A 284 15.35 -9.42 -4.08
C ILE A 284 14.72 -9.86 -2.75
N ARG A 285 13.55 -10.51 -2.81
CA ARG A 285 12.67 -10.78 -1.69
C ARG A 285 12.31 -12.27 -1.55
N THR A 286 12.94 -13.13 -2.35
CA THR A 286 13.04 -14.58 -2.13
C THR A 286 14.42 -14.90 -1.60
#